data_AF-A0A1R1X8Z8-F1
#
_entry.id   AF-A0A1R1X8Z8-F1
#
_cell.length_a   1.000
_cell.length_b   1.000
_cell.length_c   1.000
_cell.angle_alpha   90.00
_cell.angle_beta   90.00
_cell.angle_gamma   90.00
#
_symmetry.space_group_name_H-M   'P 1'
#
loop_
_entity.id
_entity.type
_entity.pdbx_description
1 polymer ?
#
loop_
_entity_poly.entity_id
_entity_poly.type
_entity_poly.pdbx_seq_one_letter_code
_entity_poly.pdbx_strand_id
1 'polypeptide(L)'
;MDTENIIKSRKITSKEFIYALALNTVIGISLFLAFCVIRPLAKRVYASRTYFVNELKRAPVLKKGLFSWIIPTLKITDKDILKLTNLDSYMILRTIRFQMIFFAIASVITLCSLLPINLKSSNSTDDLSNFSASPLERGSPLLWAHFSVYTVSIFIIMFFLYRESFLFIKLRQEYLIDPEYSSSSKAHTIMVCGLDGDLADESKLKSIFSALPGKIKKVTINRDASELEKIIKKRDKAVQNLEVALTKYIIRCKMHHQKFFAQKHLSRLHSLKNYSIFPKKKSIESVSPSNRIRQSSGNITVVNQNTDSIQLTPPPLPTIS
;
A
#
# COMPACT_ATOMS: atom_id res chain seq x y z
N MET A 1 -41.83 -40.03 8.47
CA MET A 1 -40.37 -39.78 8.50
C MET A 1 -40.20 -38.38 7.97
N ASP A 2 -40.10 -37.45 8.92
CA ASP A 2 -40.72 -36.14 8.81
C ASP A 2 -39.78 -35.13 8.17
N THR A 3 -40.11 -34.70 6.96
CA THR A 3 -39.37 -33.68 6.21
C THR A 3 -39.53 -32.28 6.81
N GLU A 4 -40.44 -32.06 7.77
CA GLU A 4 -40.58 -30.79 8.50
C GLU A 4 -39.43 -30.52 9.48
N ASN A 5 -38.72 -31.55 9.96
CA ASN A 5 -37.60 -31.36 10.88
C ASN A 5 -36.28 -30.99 10.20
N ILE A 6 -36.23 -31.02 8.85
CA ILE A 6 -34.99 -30.79 8.08
C ILE A 6 -34.74 -29.28 7.85
N ILE A 7 -35.76 -28.43 7.97
CA ILE A 7 -35.63 -26.96 7.82
C ILE A 7 -35.82 -26.27 9.19
N LYS A 8 -35.23 -26.80 10.26
CA LYS A 8 -35.02 -25.99 11.46
C LYS A 8 -33.81 -25.10 11.20
N SER A 9 -34.05 -23.88 10.72
CA SER A 9 -32.99 -22.88 10.50
C SER A 9 -32.10 -22.81 11.74
N ARG A 10 -30.82 -23.19 11.61
CA ARG A 10 -29.85 -23.12 12.70
C ARG A 10 -29.83 -21.68 13.21
N LYS A 11 -30.39 -21.44 14.40
CA LYS A 11 -30.32 -20.13 15.06
C LYS A 11 -28.89 -19.94 15.54
N ILE A 12 -28.26 -18.85 15.10
CA ILE A 12 -26.91 -18.49 15.55
C ILE A 12 -27.02 -18.10 17.03
N THR A 13 -26.27 -18.79 17.88
CA THR A 13 -26.29 -18.49 19.33
C THR A 13 -25.45 -17.25 19.60
N SER A 14 -25.85 -16.38 20.53
CA SER A 14 -25.09 -15.18 20.92
C SER A 14 -23.62 -15.49 21.25
N LYS A 15 -23.36 -16.66 21.86
CA LYS A 15 -22.00 -17.14 22.14
C LYS A 15 -21.18 -17.42 20.88
N GLU A 16 -21.76 -18.07 19.88
CA GLU A 16 -21.09 -18.34 18.59
C GLU A 16 -20.73 -17.03 17.88
N PHE A 17 -21.65 -16.05 17.92
CA PHE A 17 -21.39 -14.70 17.40
C PHE A 17 -20.24 -14.01 18.12
N ILE A 18 -20.21 -14.05 19.46
CA ILE A 18 -19.12 -13.44 20.26
C ILE A 18 -17.78 -14.11 19.96
N TYR A 19 -17.73 -15.45 19.84
CA TYR A 19 -16.49 -16.14 19.48
C TYR A 19 -16.01 -15.76 18.08
N ALA A 20 -16.91 -15.70 17.10
CA ALA A 20 -16.57 -15.27 15.74
C ALA A 20 -16.08 -13.81 15.71
N LEU A 21 -16.74 -12.91 16.44
CA LEU A 21 -16.34 -11.50 16.53
C LEU A 21 -14.97 -11.36 17.20
N ALA A 22 -14.74 -12.05 18.32
CA ALA A 22 -13.47 -12.03 19.04
C ALA A 22 -12.33 -12.55 18.17
N LEU A 23 -12.52 -13.70 17.51
CA LEU A 23 -11.53 -14.29 16.61
C LEU A 23 -11.19 -13.34 15.46
N ASN A 24 -12.18 -12.81 14.75
CA ASN A 24 -11.95 -11.89 13.63
C ASN A 24 -11.27 -10.59 14.09
N THR A 25 -11.63 -10.09 15.27
CA THR A 25 -11.00 -8.89 15.86
C THR A 25 -9.54 -9.15 16.20
N VAL A 26 -9.21 -10.29 16.80
CA VAL A 26 -7.82 -10.68 17.12
C VAL A 26 -6.99 -10.80 15.84
N ILE A 27 -7.52 -11.46 14.81
CA ILE A 27 -6.83 -11.57 13.51
C ILE A 27 -6.63 -10.19 12.89
N GLY A 28 -7.66 -9.34 12.88
CA GLY A 28 -7.61 -7.99 12.33
C GLY A 28 -6.56 -7.10 13.04
N ILE A 29 -6.54 -7.11 14.37
CA ILE A 29 -5.55 -6.37 15.16
C ILE A 29 -4.14 -6.91 14.92
N SER A 30 -3.97 -8.23 14.88
CA SER A 30 -2.68 -8.87 14.61
C SER A 30 -2.13 -8.48 13.24
N LEU A 31 -2.94 -8.55 12.18
CA LEU A 31 -2.55 -8.13 10.84
C LEU A 31 -2.25 -6.63 10.76
N PHE A 32 -3.04 -5.79 11.44
CA PHE A 32 -2.81 -4.35 11.50
C PHE A 32 -1.50 -4.00 12.18
N LEU A 33 -1.17 -4.66 13.30
CA LEU A 33 0.10 -4.47 14.01
C LEU A 33 1.27 -4.99 13.17
N ALA A 34 1.13 -6.16 12.53
CA ALA A 34 2.12 -6.68 11.61
C ALA A 34 2.39 -5.70 10.46
N PHE A 35 1.35 -5.10 9.88
CA PHE A 35 1.48 -4.04 8.88
C PHE A 35 2.23 -2.82 9.43
N CYS A 36 1.90 -2.35 10.63
CA CYS A 36 2.55 -1.20 11.24
C CYS A 36 4.06 -1.41 11.45
N VAL A 37 4.47 -2.64 11.77
CA VAL A 37 5.89 -3.03 11.89
C VAL A 37 6.53 -3.22 10.52
N ILE A 38 5.91 -3.96 9.60
CA ILE A 38 6.52 -4.29 8.29
C ILE A 38 6.66 -3.05 7.40
N ARG A 39 5.70 -2.13 7.43
CA ARG A 39 5.66 -0.93 6.59
C ARG A 39 6.98 -0.12 6.62
N PRO A 40 7.54 0.29 7.78
CA PRO A 40 8.81 1.02 7.82
C PRO A 40 10.03 0.18 7.43
N LEU A 41 10.01 -1.15 7.64
CA LEU A 41 11.10 -2.04 7.24
C LEU A 41 11.13 -2.27 5.72
N ALA A 42 9.98 -2.49 5.11
CA ALA A 42 9.84 -2.86 3.70
C ALA A 42 9.47 -1.66 2.80
N LYS A 43 10.26 -0.57 2.88
CA LYS A 43 10.06 0.66 2.07
C LYS A 43 9.93 0.38 0.57
N ARG A 44 10.66 -0.64 0.06
CA ARG A 44 10.65 -1.02 -1.35
C ARG A 44 9.26 -1.42 -1.85
N VAL A 45 8.48 -2.08 -1.00
CA VAL A 45 7.15 -2.60 -1.35
C VAL A 45 6.07 -1.56 -1.00
N TYR A 46 6.10 -1.02 0.22
CA TYR A 46 5.02 -0.17 0.73
C TYR A 46 5.15 1.32 0.39
N ALA A 47 6.30 1.77 -0.11
CA ALA A 47 6.56 3.18 -0.44
C ALA A 47 7.26 3.34 -1.81
N SER A 48 6.92 2.47 -2.78
CA SER A 48 7.46 2.51 -4.14
C SER A 48 7.22 3.85 -4.83
N ARG A 49 6.02 4.43 -4.66
CA ARG A 49 5.62 5.73 -5.23
C ARG A 49 6.38 6.94 -4.67
N THR A 50 7.16 6.75 -3.61
CA THR A 50 8.00 7.81 -3.02
C THR A 50 9.33 7.98 -3.76
N TYR A 51 9.75 7.03 -4.60
CA TYR A 51 11.05 7.12 -5.28
C TYR A 51 11.07 6.62 -6.73
N PHE A 52 10.16 5.71 -7.13
CA PHE A 52 10.09 5.22 -8.53
C PHE A 52 9.32 6.14 -9.48
N VAL A 53 8.57 7.11 -8.95
CA VAL A 53 7.71 7.99 -9.76
C VAL A 53 8.42 9.32 -10.03
N ASN A 54 8.13 9.91 -11.19
CA ASN A 54 8.55 11.27 -11.57
C ASN A 54 8.36 12.24 -10.41
N GLU A 55 9.28 13.19 -10.26
CA GLU A 55 9.34 14.07 -9.08
C GLU A 55 8.05 14.85 -8.85
N LEU A 56 7.37 15.24 -9.95
CA LEU A 56 6.09 15.95 -9.92
C LEU A 56 4.91 15.12 -9.37
N LYS A 57 4.97 13.78 -9.49
CA LYS A 57 3.92 12.84 -9.02
C LYS A 57 4.38 12.02 -7.81
N ARG A 58 5.50 12.42 -7.17
CA ARG A 58 6.09 11.72 -6.04
C ARG A 58 5.30 11.98 -4.77
N ALA A 59 4.88 10.91 -4.10
CA ALA A 59 4.20 11.03 -2.81
C ALA A 59 5.17 11.51 -1.72
N PRO A 60 4.72 12.33 -0.75
CA PRO A 60 5.56 12.83 0.33
C PRO A 60 6.11 11.67 1.18
N VAL A 61 7.36 11.82 1.64
CA VAL A 61 7.99 10.84 2.55
C VAL A 61 7.29 10.87 3.91
N LEU A 62 6.75 9.73 4.31
CA LEU A 62 6.13 9.58 5.62
C LEU A 62 7.19 9.27 6.68
N LYS A 63 6.97 9.74 7.92
CA LYS A 63 7.84 9.43 9.06
C LYS A 63 7.87 7.93 9.35
N LYS A 64 8.99 7.44 9.91
CA LYS A 64 9.25 6.01 10.17
C LYS A 64 8.50 5.41 11.37
N GLY A 65 7.75 6.19 12.15
CA GLY A 65 7.02 5.67 13.30
C GLY A 65 5.86 4.75 12.90
N LEU A 66 5.52 3.81 13.80
CA LEU A 66 4.53 2.74 13.58
C LEU A 66 3.16 3.29 13.16
N PHE A 67 2.67 4.33 13.85
CA PHE A 67 1.38 4.97 13.58
C PHE A 67 1.50 6.35 12.92
N SER A 68 2.72 6.77 12.57
CA SER A 68 2.96 8.13 12.04
C SER A 68 2.37 8.38 10.65
N TRP A 69 1.78 7.37 10.01
CA TRP A 69 1.12 7.48 8.71
C TRP A 69 -0.35 7.84 8.80
N ILE A 70 -1.03 7.53 9.91
CA ILE A 70 -2.48 7.66 10.02
C ILE A 70 -2.90 9.11 9.84
N ILE A 71 -2.32 10.02 10.63
CA ILE A 71 -2.68 11.45 10.59
C ILE A 71 -2.36 12.07 9.22
N PRO A 72 -1.14 11.92 8.64
CA PRO A 72 -0.86 12.42 7.30
C PRO A 72 -1.80 11.86 6.21
N THR A 73 -2.14 10.57 6.27
CA THR A 73 -3.04 9.95 5.30
C THR A 73 -4.47 10.47 5.43
N LEU A 74 -4.95 10.77 6.64
CA LEU A 74 -6.29 11.33 6.84
C LEU A 74 -6.38 12.83 6.54
N LYS A 75 -5.26 13.56 6.64
CA LYS A 75 -5.17 15.00 6.37
C LYS A 75 -4.93 15.35 4.90
N ILE A 76 -4.69 14.37 4.03
CA ILE A 76 -4.45 14.64 2.62
C ILE A 76 -5.69 15.26 1.96
N THR A 77 -5.48 16.32 1.18
CA THR A 77 -6.58 17.02 0.51
C THR A 77 -6.99 16.27 -0.76
N ASP A 78 -8.27 16.31 -1.12
CA ASP A 78 -8.80 15.75 -2.37
C ASP A 78 -8.01 16.23 -3.61
N LYS A 79 -7.61 17.50 -3.63
CA LYS A 79 -6.78 18.09 -4.69
C LYS A 79 -5.40 17.44 -4.79
N ASP A 80 -4.79 17.11 -3.66
CA ASP A 80 -3.48 16.46 -3.62
C ASP A 80 -3.58 15.00 -4.06
N ILE A 81 -4.67 14.32 -3.67
CA ILE A 81 -4.96 12.95 -4.14
C ILE A 81 -5.12 12.94 -5.66
N LEU A 82 -5.86 13.90 -6.23
CA LEU A 82 -6.07 13.98 -7.67
C LEU A 82 -4.79 14.28 -8.46
N LYS A 83 -3.85 15.06 -7.90
CA LYS A 83 -2.53 15.30 -8.50
C LYS A 83 -1.62 14.09 -8.44
N LEU A 84 -1.66 13.37 -7.32
CA LEU A 84 -0.78 12.22 -7.07
C LEU A 84 -1.26 10.94 -7.74
N THR A 85 -2.57 10.82 -8.00
CA THR A 85 -3.22 9.60 -8.51
C THR A 85 -4.00 9.89 -9.79
N ASN A 86 -4.50 8.85 -10.45
CA ASN A 86 -5.37 9.03 -11.61
C ASN A 86 -6.79 9.38 -11.14
N LEU A 87 -7.60 9.99 -12.02
CA LEU A 87 -9.00 10.32 -11.75
C LEU A 87 -9.78 9.11 -11.19
N ASP A 88 -9.61 7.93 -11.79
CA ASP A 88 -10.30 6.71 -11.39
C ASP A 88 -9.99 6.30 -9.93
N SER A 89 -8.70 6.30 -9.55
CA SER A 89 -8.28 5.99 -8.19
C SER A 89 -8.85 6.98 -7.17
N TYR A 90 -8.91 8.27 -7.54
CA TYR A 90 -9.55 9.29 -6.72
C TYR A 90 -11.05 9.03 -6.54
N MET A 91 -11.76 8.67 -7.62
CA MET A 91 -13.20 8.38 -7.57
C MET A 91 -13.52 7.16 -6.71
N ILE A 92 -12.70 6.10 -6.78
CA ILE A 92 -12.85 4.92 -5.90
C ILE A 92 -12.68 5.32 -4.44
N LEU A 93 -11.63 6.07 -4.11
CA LEU A 93 -11.38 6.50 -2.73
C LEU A 93 -12.51 7.38 -2.20
N ARG A 94 -12.99 8.33 -3.02
CA ARG A 94 -14.10 9.20 -2.68
C ARG A 94 -15.39 8.41 -2.44
N THR A 95 -15.68 7.42 -3.29
CA THR A 95 -16.85 6.54 -3.17
C THR A 95 -16.81 5.75 -1.85
N ILE A 96 -15.67 5.16 -1.51
CA ILE A 96 -15.50 4.43 -0.24
C ILE A 96 -15.67 5.37 0.96
N ARG A 97 -15.09 6.58 0.89
CA ARG A 97 -15.22 7.59 1.97
C ARG A 97 -16.67 8.01 2.19
N PHE A 98 -17.40 8.28 1.11
CA PHE A 98 -18.82 8.58 1.15
C PHE A 98 -19.63 7.43 1.75
N GLN A 99 -19.41 6.19 1.29
CA GLN A 99 -20.09 5.01 1.81
C GLN A 99 -19.84 4.82 3.32
N MET A 100 -18.59 4.96 3.78
CA MET A 100 -18.26 4.85 5.20
C MET A 100 -19.01 5.89 6.05
N ILE A 101 -19.08 7.14 5.61
CA ILE A 101 -19.79 8.21 6.33
C ILE A 101 -21.31 7.93 6.33
N PHE A 102 -21.87 7.56 5.18
CA PHE A 102 -23.29 7.24 5.07
C PHE A 102 -23.68 6.09 5.99
N PHE A 103 -22.97 4.96 5.93
CA PHE A 103 -23.27 3.81 6.79
C PHE A 103 -23.04 4.10 8.27
N ALA A 104 -22.06 4.93 8.63
CA ALA A 104 -21.87 5.34 10.02
C ALA A 104 -23.07 6.15 10.55
N ILE A 105 -23.52 7.16 9.79
CA ILE A 105 -24.67 7.98 10.18
C ILE A 105 -25.95 7.13 10.18
N ALA A 106 -26.18 6.34 9.14
CA ALA A 106 -27.33 5.46 9.04
C ALA A 106 -27.38 4.45 10.19
N SER A 107 -26.23 3.86 10.56
CA SER A 107 -26.12 2.94 11.70
C SER A 107 -26.51 3.61 13.02
N VAL A 108 -26.05 4.83 13.28
CA VAL A 108 -26.45 5.58 14.49
C VAL A 108 -27.95 5.86 14.48
N ILE A 109 -28.52 6.30 13.35
CA ILE A 109 -29.95 6.59 13.23
C ILE A 109 -30.79 5.31 13.43
N THR A 110 -30.42 4.19 12.81
CA THR A 110 -31.15 2.92 12.95
C THR A 110 -31.03 2.36 14.36
N LEU A 111 -29.85 2.45 14.99
CA LEU A 111 -29.65 2.05 16.39
C LEU A 111 -30.49 2.91 17.34
N CYS A 112 -30.53 4.22 17.16
CA CYS A 112 -31.31 5.11 18.04
C CYS A 112 -32.82 4.98 17.84
N SER A 113 -33.29 4.68 16.63
CA SER A 113 -34.72 4.61 16.31
C SER A 113 -35.32 3.21 16.41
N LEU A 114 -34.73 2.21 15.73
CA LEU A 114 -35.31 0.88 15.59
C LEU A 114 -34.98 -0.06 16.76
N LEU A 115 -33.79 0.07 17.37
CA LEU A 115 -33.41 -0.77 18.50
C LEU A 115 -34.39 -0.64 19.70
N PRO A 116 -34.76 0.57 20.19
CA PRO A 116 -35.71 0.66 21.30
C PRO A 116 -37.10 0.13 20.94
N ILE A 117 -37.53 0.29 19.69
CA ILE A 117 -38.81 -0.25 19.19
C ILE A 117 -38.79 -1.79 19.24
N ASN A 118 -37.70 -2.39 18.76
CA ASN A 118 -37.55 -3.84 18.77
C ASN A 118 -37.47 -4.39 20.19
N LEU A 119 -36.68 -3.76 21.07
CA LEU A 119 -36.54 -4.21 22.46
C LEU A 119 -37.87 -4.14 23.23
N LYS A 120 -38.68 -3.11 23.00
CA LYS A 120 -39.98 -2.97 23.68
C LYS A 120 -41.02 -3.99 23.22
N SER A 121 -41.00 -4.35 21.93
CA SER A 121 -41.98 -5.27 21.35
C SER A 121 -41.51 -6.73 21.35
N SER A 122 -40.25 -6.98 21.70
CA SER A 122 -39.70 -8.32 21.62
C SER A 122 -40.14 -9.17 22.80
N ASN A 123 -40.76 -10.31 22.47
CA ASN A 123 -41.02 -11.40 23.41
C ASN A 123 -39.92 -12.47 23.37
N SER A 124 -38.85 -12.27 22.58
CA SER A 124 -37.80 -13.26 22.42
C SER A 124 -36.72 -13.13 23.49
N THR A 125 -36.34 -14.27 24.08
CA THR A 125 -35.20 -14.40 25.01
C THR A 125 -33.83 -14.33 24.32
N ASP A 126 -33.80 -14.33 22.98
CA ASP A 126 -32.57 -14.30 22.19
C ASP A 126 -32.14 -12.85 21.90
N ASP A 127 -31.13 -12.36 22.63
CA ASP A 127 -30.61 -10.98 22.52
C ASP A 127 -30.26 -10.56 21.07
N LEU A 128 -29.72 -11.48 20.27
CA LEU A 128 -29.31 -11.18 18.89
C LEU A 128 -30.52 -10.96 17.97
N SER A 129 -31.65 -11.62 18.25
CA SER A 129 -32.85 -11.47 17.43
C SER A 129 -33.50 -10.09 17.59
N ASN A 130 -33.29 -9.44 18.74
CA ASN A 130 -33.77 -8.08 19.05
C ASN A 130 -33.12 -6.99 18.17
N PHE A 131 -31.98 -7.26 17.56
CA PHE A 131 -31.34 -6.33 16.60
C PHE A 131 -32.02 -6.32 15.24
N SER A 132 -32.98 -7.22 15.01
CA SER A 132 -33.70 -7.36 13.74
C SER A 132 -35.21 -7.21 13.95
N ALA A 133 -35.96 -7.12 12.85
CA ALA A 133 -37.42 -7.18 12.88
C ALA A 133 -37.97 -8.60 13.13
N SER A 134 -37.12 -9.61 13.35
CA SER A 134 -37.54 -11.01 13.48
C SER A 134 -38.52 -11.30 14.63
N PRO A 135 -38.46 -10.64 15.79
CA PRO A 135 -39.41 -10.90 16.88
C PRO A 135 -40.80 -10.27 16.67
N LEU A 136 -40.98 -9.44 15.64
CA LEU A 136 -42.24 -8.73 15.41
C LEU A 136 -43.29 -9.64 14.76
N GLU A 137 -44.52 -9.60 15.28
CA GLU A 137 -45.65 -10.31 14.70
C GLU A 137 -46.04 -9.76 13.32
N ARG A 138 -46.48 -10.64 12.43
CA ARG A 138 -46.97 -10.25 11.11
C ARG A 138 -48.23 -9.39 11.26
N GLY A 139 -48.24 -8.23 10.61
CA GLY A 139 -49.34 -7.26 10.70
C GLY A 139 -49.20 -6.26 11.85
N SER A 140 -48.13 -6.34 12.65
CA SER A 140 -47.86 -5.34 13.69
C SER A 140 -47.64 -3.95 13.08
N PRO A 141 -48.22 -2.87 13.64
CA PRO A 141 -48.01 -1.51 13.16
C PRO A 141 -46.54 -1.07 13.27
N LEU A 142 -45.73 -1.74 14.10
CA LEU A 142 -44.30 -1.46 14.26
C LEU A 142 -43.48 -1.78 13.01
N LEU A 143 -43.96 -2.67 12.14
CA LEU A 143 -43.31 -2.94 10.85
C LEU A 143 -43.34 -1.71 9.94
N TRP A 144 -44.32 -0.81 10.08
CA TRP A 144 -44.34 0.46 9.36
C TRP A 144 -43.21 1.40 9.78
N ALA A 145 -42.73 1.32 11.02
CA ALA A 145 -41.56 2.07 11.46
C ALA A 145 -40.26 1.57 10.79
N HIS A 146 -40.10 0.25 10.65
CA HIS A 146 -38.99 -0.33 9.88
C HIS A 146 -39.06 0.08 8.42
N PHE A 147 -40.24 -0.04 7.81
CA PHE A 147 -40.46 0.35 6.42
C PHE A 147 -40.15 1.83 6.18
N SER A 148 -40.59 2.73 7.07
CA SER A 148 -40.36 4.16 6.92
C SER A 148 -38.89 4.52 7.02
N VAL A 149 -38.16 4.00 8.03
CA VAL A 149 -36.72 4.23 8.20
C VAL A 149 -35.94 3.70 6.99
N TYR A 150 -36.28 2.52 6.49
CA TYR A 150 -35.63 1.93 5.32
C TYR A 150 -35.90 2.76 4.05
N THR A 151 -37.16 3.15 3.83
CA THR A 151 -37.57 3.97 2.68
C THR A 151 -36.85 5.31 2.68
N VAL A 152 -36.83 6.02 3.82
CA VAL A 152 -36.08 7.28 3.98
C VAL A 152 -34.59 7.07 3.72
N SER A 153 -34.00 6.00 4.25
CA SER A 153 -32.58 5.68 4.03
C SER A 153 -32.27 5.44 2.55
N ILE A 154 -33.17 4.78 1.80
CA ILE A 154 -33.05 4.60 0.35
C ILE A 154 -33.08 5.94 -0.38
N PHE A 155 -34.02 6.83 -0.06
CA PHE A 155 -34.09 8.14 -0.70
C PHE A 155 -32.84 8.97 -0.44
N ILE A 156 -32.31 8.93 0.79
CA ILE A 156 -31.09 9.63 1.16
C ILE A 156 -29.90 9.09 0.36
N ILE A 157 -29.68 7.77 0.33
CA ILE A 157 -28.55 7.20 -0.43
C ILE A 157 -28.70 7.49 -1.93
N MET A 158 -29.91 7.41 -2.48
CA MET A 158 -30.17 7.70 -3.88
C MET A 158 -29.83 9.16 -4.22
N PHE A 159 -30.22 10.11 -3.36
CA PHE A 159 -29.88 11.52 -3.51
C PHE A 159 -28.36 11.74 -3.53
N PHE A 160 -27.64 11.12 -2.59
CA PHE A 160 -26.18 11.25 -2.54
C PHE A 160 -25.49 10.57 -3.74
N LEU A 161 -25.96 9.39 -4.16
CA LEU A 161 -25.44 8.71 -5.36
C LEU A 161 -25.66 9.55 -6.62
N TYR A 162 -26.82 10.19 -6.73
CA TYR A 162 -27.10 11.12 -7.81
C TYR A 162 -26.11 12.30 -7.77
N ARG A 163 -25.93 12.94 -6.60
CA ARG A 163 -24.98 14.06 -6.43
C ARG A 163 -23.54 13.66 -6.79
N GLU A 164 -23.07 12.50 -6.35
CA GLU A 164 -21.73 12.01 -6.67
C GLU A 164 -21.60 11.62 -8.16
N SER A 165 -22.67 11.11 -8.77
CA SER A 165 -22.68 10.80 -10.21
C SER A 165 -22.55 12.08 -11.07
N PHE A 166 -23.24 13.16 -10.69
CA PHE A 166 -23.08 14.47 -11.35
C PHE A 166 -21.68 15.04 -11.19
N LEU A 167 -21.11 14.92 -9.99
CA LEU A 167 -19.73 15.33 -9.75
C LEU A 167 -18.74 14.52 -10.59
N PHE A 168 -18.94 13.21 -10.70
CA PHE A 168 -18.12 12.35 -11.55
C PHE A 168 -18.15 12.81 -13.00
N ILE A 169 -19.32 13.10 -13.56
CA ILE A 169 -19.46 13.59 -14.93
C ILE A 169 -18.65 14.88 -15.10
N LYS A 170 -18.77 15.83 -14.17
CA LYS A 170 -18.02 17.09 -14.20
C LYS A 170 -16.50 16.88 -14.16
N LEU A 171 -16.01 16.09 -13.21
CA LEU A 171 -14.58 15.81 -13.06
C LEU A 171 -14.01 15.05 -14.25
N ARG A 172 -14.81 14.14 -14.84
CA ARG A 172 -14.44 13.41 -16.05
C ARG A 172 -14.31 14.35 -17.24
N GLN A 173 -15.26 15.27 -17.42
CA GLN A 173 -15.18 16.27 -18.50
C GLN A 173 -13.95 17.16 -18.33
N GLU A 174 -13.69 17.65 -17.12
CA GLU A 174 -12.51 18.45 -16.80
C GLU A 174 -11.21 17.69 -17.10
N TYR A 175 -11.14 16.41 -16.71
CA TYR A 175 -9.99 15.55 -16.98
C TYR A 175 -9.75 15.28 -18.47
N LEU A 176 -10.80 15.12 -19.28
CA LEU A 176 -10.68 14.88 -20.72
C LEU A 176 -10.24 16.12 -21.50
N ILE A 177 -10.56 17.32 -20.98
CA ILE A 177 -10.19 18.61 -21.58
C ILE A 177 -8.77 19.03 -21.17
N ASP A 178 -8.24 18.49 -20.07
CA ASP A 178 -6.90 18.77 -19.58
C ASP A 178 -5.83 18.61 -20.70
N PRO A 179 -4.99 19.63 -20.96
CA PRO A 179 -3.92 19.56 -21.95
C PRO A 179 -2.97 18.36 -21.77
N GLU A 180 -2.71 17.91 -20.53
CA GLU A 180 -1.87 16.72 -20.29
C GLU A 180 -2.49 15.46 -20.90
N TYR A 181 -3.81 15.30 -20.76
CA TYR A 181 -4.54 14.16 -21.33
C TYR A 181 -4.77 14.34 -22.83
N SER A 182 -5.28 15.50 -23.24
CA SER A 182 -5.66 15.77 -24.63
C SER A 182 -4.48 15.73 -25.59
N SER A 183 -3.25 16.05 -25.15
CA SER A 183 -2.04 15.95 -25.98
C SER A 183 -1.44 14.54 -26.00
N SER A 184 -1.90 13.66 -25.12
CA SER A 184 -1.40 12.29 -25.01
C SER A 184 -1.78 11.48 -26.24
N SER A 185 -0.88 10.59 -26.69
CA SER A 185 -1.19 9.63 -27.75
C SER A 185 -2.45 8.80 -27.45
N LYS A 186 -2.78 8.61 -26.17
CA LYS A 186 -3.98 7.88 -25.73
C LYS A 186 -5.29 8.56 -26.18
N ALA A 187 -5.34 9.90 -26.21
CA ALA A 187 -6.53 10.63 -26.63
C ALA A 187 -6.72 10.65 -28.16
N HIS A 188 -5.65 10.37 -28.91
CA HIS A 188 -5.63 10.44 -30.38
C HIS A 188 -5.52 9.07 -31.07
N THR A 189 -5.49 7.97 -30.31
CA THR A 189 -5.38 6.62 -30.86
C THR A 189 -6.75 5.96 -30.85
N ILE A 190 -7.22 5.54 -32.02
CA ILE A 190 -8.43 4.74 -32.16
C ILE A 190 -8.06 3.28 -32.44
N MET A 191 -8.83 2.37 -31.88
CA MET A 191 -8.74 0.94 -32.20
C MET A 191 -9.85 0.59 -33.18
N VAL A 192 -9.48 0.06 -34.34
CA VAL A 192 -10.42 -0.40 -35.36
C VAL A 192 -10.48 -1.93 -35.28
N CYS A 193 -11.68 -2.46 -35.05
CA CYS A 193 -11.94 -3.89 -34.89
C CYS A 193 -12.76 -4.44 -36.07
N GLY A 194 -12.68 -5.74 -36.32
CA GLY A 194 -13.53 -6.42 -37.32
C GLY A 194 -13.17 -6.10 -38.77
N LEU A 195 -11.89 -5.87 -39.05
CA LEU A 195 -11.40 -5.66 -40.42
C LEU A 195 -11.18 -7.00 -41.12
N ASP A 196 -11.69 -7.12 -42.35
CA ASP A 196 -11.34 -8.22 -43.24
C ASP A 196 -9.86 -8.15 -43.65
N GLY A 197 -9.25 -9.30 -43.95
CA GLY A 197 -7.82 -9.41 -44.25
C GLY A 197 -7.34 -8.46 -45.35
N ASP A 198 -8.18 -8.20 -46.35
CA ASP A 198 -7.88 -7.28 -47.44
C ASP A 198 -7.88 -5.81 -47.01
N LEU A 199 -8.66 -5.44 -45.99
CA LEU A 199 -8.73 -4.08 -45.44
C LEU A 199 -7.70 -3.84 -44.33
N ALA A 200 -7.12 -4.92 -43.78
CA ALA A 200 -6.07 -4.89 -42.75
C ALA A 200 -4.68 -4.55 -43.31
N ASP A 201 -4.61 -3.60 -44.26
CA ASP A 201 -3.37 -3.08 -44.83
C ASP A 201 -3.16 -1.61 -44.46
N GLU A 202 -1.90 -1.22 -44.22
CA GLU A 202 -1.57 0.12 -43.73
C GLU A 202 -1.94 1.21 -44.72
N SER A 203 -1.70 0.95 -46.02
CA SER A 203 -1.94 1.90 -47.11
C SER A 203 -3.44 2.12 -47.31
N LYS A 204 -4.23 1.04 -47.31
CA LYS A 204 -5.69 1.12 -47.42
C LYS A 204 -6.32 1.79 -46.20
N LEU A 205 -5.85 1.47 -45.00
CA LEU A 205 -6.37 2.12 -43.80
C LEU A 205 -6.06 3.61 -43.80
N LYS A 206 -4.85 4.00 -44.25
CA LYS A 206 -4.50 5.41 -44.45
C LYS A 206 -5.41 6.07 -45.48
N SER A 207 -5.69 5.46 -46.63
CA SER A 207 -6.56 6.07 -47.63
C SER A 207 -8.00 6.25 -47.13
N ILE A 208 -8.57 5.26 -46.44
CA ILE A 208 -9.92 5.34 -45.85
C ILE A 208 -9.99 6.47 -44.82
N PHE A 209 -9.05 6.53 -43.89
CA PHE A 209 -9.05 7.55 -42.83
C PHE A 209 -8.57 8.93 -43.31
N SER A 210 -8.00 9.05 -44.52
CA SER A 210 -7.60 10.34 -45.10
C SER A 210 -8.81 11.23 -45.44
N ALA A 211 -10.00 10.64 -45.57
CA ALA A 211 -11.24 11.39 -45.74
C ALA A 211 -11.67 12.15 -44.46
N LEU A 212 -11.15 11.76 -43.29
CA LEU A 212 -11.46 12.43 -42.02
C LEU A 212 -10.58 13.68 -41.82
N PRO A 213 -11.11 14.72 -41.15
CA PRO A 213 -10.32 15.90 -40.82
C PRO A 213 -9.17 15.54 -39.87
N GLY A 214 -7.96 15.93 -40.24
CA GLY A 214 -6.75 15.72 -39.44
C GLY A 214 -5.62 15.07 -40.22
N LYS A 215 -4.52 14.78 -39.52
CA LYS A 215 -3.37 14.05 -40.09
C LYS A 215 -3.20 12.72 -39.36
N ILE A 216 -3.14 11.65 -40.12
CA ILE A 216 -2.83 10.32 -39.59
C ILE A 216 -1.34 10.28 -39.24
N LYS A 217 -1.02 10.25 -37.94
CA LYS A 217 0.37 10.17 -37.49
C LYS A 217 1.00 8.80 -37.77
N LYS A 218 0.29 7.72 -37.44
CA LYS A 218 0.78 6.34 -37.57
C LYS A 218 -0.39 5.38 -37.63
N VAL A 219 -0.29 4.37 -38.47
CA VAL A 219 -1.15 3.19 -38.46
C VAL A 219 -0.31 2.01 -38.00
N THR A 220 -0.84 1.17 -37.13
CA THR A 220 -0.16 -0.05 -36.67
C THR A 220 -1.16 -1.18 -36.70
N ILE A 221 -0.86 -2.19 -37.53
CA ILE A 221 -1.68 -3.39 -37.62
C ILE A 221 -1.27 -4.32 -36.47
N ASN A 222 -2.27 -4.78 -35.72
CA ASN A 222 -2.04 -5.79 -34.69
C ASN A 222 -1.80 -7.14 -35.37
N ARG A 223 -0.64 -7.74 -35.14
CA ARG A 223 -0.27 -9.06 -35.67
C ARG A 223 -0.28 -10.08 -34.53
N ASP A 224 -0.57 -11.34 -34.83
CA ASP A 224 -0.42 -12.39 -33.83
C ASP A 224 1.06 -12.53 -33.45
N ALA A 225 1.39 -12.06 -32.25
CA ALA A 225 2.72 -12.11 -31.67
C ALA A 225 2.83 -13.19 -30.58
N SER A 226 1.88 -14.14 -30.52
CA SER A 226 1.82 -15.14 -29.45
C SER A 226 3.08 -16.00 -29.36
N GLU A 227 3.65 -16.41 -30.50
CA GLU A 227 4.91 -17.17 -30.51
C GLU A 227 6.10 -16.33 -30.05
N LEU A 228 6.16 -15.07 -30.51
CA LEU A 228 7.19 -14.13 -30.10
C LEU A 228 7.12 -13.88 -28.59
N GLU A 229 5.92 -13.73 -28.03
CA GLU A 229 5.71 -13.58 -26.59
C GLU A 229 6.21 -14.80 -25.81
N LYS A 230 5.98 -16.02 -26.31
CA LYS A 230 6.53 -17.25 -25.71
C LYS A 230 8.07 -17.23 -25.69
N ILE A 231 8.70 -16.79 -26.78
CA ILE A 231 10.17 -16.68 -26.87
C ILE A 231 10.70 -15.60 -25.92
N ILE A 232 10.04 -14.43 -25.86
CA ILE A 232 10.39 -13.34 -24.94
C ILE A 232 10.30 -13.82 -23.49
N LYS A 233 9.22 -14.53 -23.11
CA LYS A 233 9.08 -15.10 -21.77
C LYS A 233 10.21 -16.09 -21.44
N LYS A 234 10.63 -16.92 -22.40
CA LYS A 234 11.80 -17.81 -22.22
C LYS A 234 13.08 -17.01 -22.02
N ARG A 235 13.29 -15.95 -22.82
CA ARG A 235 14.43 -15.04 -22.68
C ARG A 235 14.46 -14.38 -21.31
N ASP A 236 13.35 -13.80 -20.87
CA ASP A 236 13.26 -13.09 -19.60
C ASP A 236 13.50 -14.03 -18.41
N LYS A 237 12.99 -15.28 -18.49
CA LYS A 237 13.29 -16.33 -17.51
C LYS A 237 14.77 -16.70 -17.49
N ALA A 238 15.41 -16.82 -18.66
CA ALA A 238 16.85 -17.10 -18.76
C ALA A 238 17.69 -15.95 -18.18
N VAL A 239 17.34 -14.70 -18.49
CA VAL A 239 17.97 -13.49 -17.93
C VAL A 239 17.82 -13.46 -16.41
N GLN A 240 16.62 -13.69 -15.89
CA GLN A 240 16.37 -13.73 -14.45
C GLN A 240 17.21 -14.82 -13.76
N ASN A 241 17.30 -16.01 -14.36
CA ASN A 241 18.14 -17.09 -13.84
C ASN A 241 19.63 -16.71 -13.84
N LEU A 242 20.10 -16.04 -14.89
CA LEU A 242 21.47 -15.55 -15.00
C LEU A 242 21.76 -14.48 -13.94
N GLU A 243 20.86 -13.52 -13.75
CA GLU A 243 20.97 -12.49 -12.69
C GLU A 243 21.03 -13.11 -11.30
N VAL A 244 20.20 -14.13 -11.03
CA VAL A 244 20.23 -14.86 -9.75
C VAL A 244 21.55 -15.61 -9.58
N ALA A 245 22.06 -16.27 -10.62
CA ALA A 245 23.33 -16.99 -10.57
C ALA A 245 24.51 -16.02 -10.34
N LEU A 246 24.54 -14.91 -11.07
CA LEU A 246 25.57 -13.88 -10.97
C LEU A 246 25.52 -13.21 -9.59
N THR A 247 24.33 -12.88 -9.08
CA THR A 247 24.15 -12.32 -7.73
C THR A 247 24.65 -13.29 -6.66
N LYS A 248 24.32 -14.58 -6.76
CA LYS A 248 24.86 -15.61 -5.84
C LYS A 248 26.38 -15.70 -5.91
N TYR A 249 26.97 -15.63 -7.10
CA TYR A 249 28.41 -15.63 -7.29
C TYR A 249 29.07 -14.41 -6.63
N ILE A 250 28.56 -13.20 -6.88
CA ILE A 250 29.06 -11.97 -6.24
C ILE A 250 28.98 -12.05 -4.71
N ILE A 251 27.85 -12.52 -4.17
CA ILE A 251 27.70 -12.69 -2.71
C ILE A 251 28.77 -13.65 -2.17
N ARG A 252 29.02 -14.79 -2.83
CA ARG A 252 30.06 -15.74 -2.44
C ARG A 252 31.46 -15.11 -2.49
N CYS A 253 31.80 -14.39 -3.56
CA CYS A 253 33.07 -13.68 -3.68
C CYS A 253 33.26 -12.65 -2.56
N LYS A 254 32.22 -11.88 -2.23
CA LYS A 254 32.23 -10.91 -1.12
C LYS A 254 32.45 -11.59 0.23
N MET A 255 31.75 -12.69 0.50
CA MET A 255 31.92 -13.45 1.75
C MET A 255 33.34 -14.04 1.86
N HIS A 256 33.89 -14.57 0.76
CA HIS A 256 35.25 -15.09 0.73
C HIS A 256 36.29 -13.97 0.99
N HIS A 257 36.12 -12.83 0.32
CA HIS A 257 36.97 -11.65 0.53
C HIS A 257 36.93 -11.17 1.99
N GLN A 258 35.76 -11.04 2.60
CA GLN A 258 35.63 -10.66 4.01
C GLN A 258 36.34 -11.64 4.96
N LYS A 259 36.22 -12.97 4.71
CA LYS A 259 36.92 -13.99 5.50
C LYS A 259 38.44 -13.88 5.35
N PHE A 260 38.94 -13.69 4.14
CA PHE A 260 40.37 -13.52 3.86
C PHE A 260 40.94 -12.30 4.60
N PHE A 261 40.25 -11.15 4.56
CA PHE A 261 40.68 -9.95 5.29
C PHE A 261 40.61 -10.13 6.81
N ALA A 262 39.58 -10.79 7.33
CA ALA A 262 39.47 -11.09 8.76
C ALA A 262 40.62 -11.99 9.23
N GLN A 263 40.96 -13.03 8.47
CA GLN A 263 42.10 -13.90 8.76
C GLN A 263 43.43 -13.13 8.74
N LYS A 264 43.67 -12.33 7.70
CA LYS A 264 44.88 -11.50 7.60
C LYS A 264 45.01 -10.52 8.76
N HIS A 265 43.91 -9.90 9.20
CA HIS A 265 43.87 -9.03 10.37
C HIS A 265 44.18 -9.80 11.66
N LEU A 266 43.58 -10.98 11.84
CA LEU A 266 43.84 -11.85 13.00
C LEU A 266 45.31 -12.29 13.07
N SER A 267 45.89 -12.70 11.95
CA SER A 267 47.31 -13.08 11.86
C SER A 267 48.23 -11.91 12.20
N ARG A 268 47.88 -10.68 11.80
CA ARG A 268 48.63 -9.46 12.15
C ARG A 268 48.53 -9.12 13.64
N LEU A 269 47.36 -9.30 14.25
CA LEU A 269 47.20 -9.16 15.71
C LEU A 269 48.01 -10.20 16.47
N HIS A 270 48.03 -11.45 16.00
CA HIS A 270 48.82 -12.52 16.61
C HIS A 270 50.33 -12.26 16.50
N SER A 271 50.81 -11.76 15.36
CA SER A 271 52.23 -11.38 15.20
C SER A 271 52.62 -10.21 16.11
N LEU A 272 51.73 -9.24 16.34
CA LEU A 272 51.97 -8.14 17.28
C LEU A 272 51.97 -8.62 18.73
N LYS A 273 51.11 -9.58 19.09
CA LYS A 273 51.10 -10.21 20.41
C LYS A 273 52.37 -11.01 20.68
N ASN A 274 52.90 -11.68 19.67
CA ASN A 274 54.17 -12.42 19.77
C ASN A 274 55.41 -11.50 19.76
N TYR A 275 55.26 -10.23 19.40
CA TYR A 275 56.31 -9.21 19.49
C TYR A 275 56.36 -8.49 20.83
N SER A 276 55.64 -8.96 21.86
CA SER A 276 55.78 -8.46 23.23
C SER A 276 57.11 -8.95 23.86
N ILE A 277 58.22 -8.44 23.35
CA ILE A 277 59.48 -8.31 24.08
C ILE A 277 59.30 -7.14 25.04
N PHE A 278 58.61 -7.38 26.15
CA PHE A 278 58.77 -6.56 27.34
C PHE A 278 59.34 -7.46 28.43
N PRO A 279 60.64 -7.33 28.78
CA PRO A 279 61.21 -8.09 29.87
C PRO A 279 60.48 -7.73 31.17
N LYS A 280 60.18 -8.75 31.99
CA LYS A 280 59.70 -8.59 33.37
C LYS A 280 60.61 -7.60 34.09
N LYS A 281 60.13 -6.39 34.38
CA LYS A 281 60.86 -5.44 35.22
C LYS A 281 60.80 -5.96 36.66
N LYS A 282 61.99 -6.29 37.19
CA LYS A 282 62.27 -6.63 38.59
C LYS A 282 61.60 -5.63 39.54
N SER A 283 61.12 -6.16 40.67
CA SER A 283 60.70 -5.44 41.87
C SER A 283 61.71 -4.36 42.25
N ILE A 284 61.24 -3.12 42.36
CA ILE A 284 61.93 -2.05 43.08
C ILE A 284 61.07 -1.67 44.28
N GLU A 285 61.76 -1.63 45.39
CA GLU A 285 61.36 -1.45 46.78
C GLU A 285 60.77 -0.05 47.06
N SER A 286 60.08 0.02 48.19
CA SER A 286 59.23 1.08 48.72
C SER A 286 59.87 2.47 48.86
N VAL A 287 59.10 3.52 48.54
CA VAL A 287 59.06 4.78 49.32
C VAL A 287 57.63 5.36 49.31
N SER A 288 57.03 5.46 50.50
CA SER A 288 55.88 6.31 50.89
C SER A 288 56.46 7.69 51.31
N PRO A 289 55.75 8.86 51.32
CA PRO A 289 54.37 8.94 51.77
C PRO A 289 53.45 10.09 51.25
N SER A 290 52.16 9.84 51.49
CA SER A 290 51.10 10.72 52.05
C SER A 290 50.73 12.09 51.45
N ASN A 291 49.39 12.20 51.34
CA ASN A 291 48.53 13.36 51.62
C ASN A 291 48.51 14.55 50.65
N ARG A 292 47.51 14.55 49.75
CA ARG A 292 46.50 15.63 49.75
C ARG A 292 45.19 15.23 49.06
N ILE A 293 44.13 15.22 49.85
CA ILE A 293 42.74 15.14 49.40
C ILE A 293 42.38 16.48 48.73
N ARG A 294 41.89 16.47 47.48
CA ARG A 294 40.95 17.51 47.00
C ARG A 294 40.14 17.07 45.78
N GLN A 295 38.84 16.98 46.05
CA GLN A 295 37.68 17.44 45.27
C GLN A 295 37.25 16.68 43.99
N SER A 296 36.02 16.18 44.15
CA SER A 296 35.08 15.56 43.23
C SER A 296 34.50 16.53 42.19
N SER A 297 34.09 15.91 41.08
CA SER A 297 33.01 16.28 40.15
C SER A 297 33.31 17.27 39.02
N GLY A 298 33.57 16.69 37.85
CA GLY A 298 33.36 17.31 36.54
C GLY A 298 33.15 16.21 35.49
N ASN A 299 31.89 15.85 35.23
CA ASN A 299 31.50 14.99 34.12
C ASN A 299 31.68 15.75 32.80
N ILE A 300 32.49 15.23 31.87
CA ILE A 300 32.42 15.59 30.45
C ILE A 300 32.31 14.31 29.61
N THR A 301 31.18 14.27 28.92
CA THR A 301 30.71 13.27 27.97
C THR A 301 31.61 13.20 26.74
N VAL A 302 32.13 12.02 26.40
CA VAL A 302 32.90 11.77 25.18
C VAL A 302 31.93 11.64 24.00
N VAL A 303 31.97 12.63 23.11
CA VAL A 303 31.35 12.58 21.78
C VAL A 303 32.28 11.77 20.86
N ASN A 304 31.81 10.60 20.42
CA ASN A 304 32.52 9.76 19.47
C ASN A 304 32.10 10.15 18.05
N GLN A 305 32.89 11.00 17.39
CA GLN A 305 32.82 11.22 15.94
C GLN A 305 33.80 10.27 15.28
N ASN A 306 33.28 9.32 14.51
CA ASN A 306 34.01 8.66 13.41
C ASN A 306 32.99 8.06 12.44
N THR A 307 32.61 8.85 11.43
CA THR A 307 31.96 8.38 10.21
C THR A 307 32.78 8.89 9.04
N ASP A 308 33.70 8.04 8.55
CA ASP A 308 34.31 8.24 7.24
C ASP A 308 33.26 7.97 6.17
N SER A 309 32.81 9.05 5.53
CA SER A 309 31.98 8.99 4.33
C SER A 309 32.90 9.02 3.12
N ILE A 310 32.95 7.92 2.39
CA ILE A 310 33.59 7.86 1.07
C ILE A 310 32.63 8.55 0.09
N GLN A 311 32.90 9.80 -0.24
CA GLN A 311 32.29 10.49 -1.37
C GLN A 311 32.90 9.93 -2.67
N LEU A 312 32.13 9.14 -3.41
CA LEU A 312 32.40 8.81 -4.81
C LEU A 312 31.96 9.99 -5.68
N THR A 313 32.92 10.77 -6.17
CA THR A 313 32.69 11.74 -7.24
C THR A 313 32.59 11.00 -8.58
N PRO A 314 31.58 11.32 -9.43
CA PRO A 314 31.49 10.72 -10.76
C PRO A 314 32.57 11.28 -11.70
N PRO A 315 33.10 10.49 -12.65
CA PRO A 315 34.06 10.96 -13.64
C PRO A 315 33.39 11.93 -14.64
N PRO A 316 34.14 12.90 -15.19
CA PRO A 316 33.62 13.84 -16.17
C PRO A 316 33.25 13.15 -17.49
N LEU A 317 32.10 13.54 -18.05
CA LEU A 317 31.62 13.10 -19.36
C LEU A 317 32.53 13.66 -20.48
N PRO A 318 32.83 12.86 -21.53
CA PRO A 318 33.58 13.34 -22.68
C PRO A 318 32.76 14.35 -23.50
N THR A 319 33.36 15.50 -23.76
CA THR A 319 32.86 16.49 -24.73
C THR A 319 32.96 15.92 -26.14
N ILE A 320 31.81 15.83 -26.82
CA ILE A 320 31.73 15.56 -28.25
C ILE A 320 31.88 16.91 -28.94
N SER A 321 32.96 17.07 -29.71
CA SER A 321 33.16 18.13 -30.70
C SER A 321 32.48 17.78 -32.01
#